data_AF-A0AAX1BK39-F1
#
_entry.id   AF-A0AAX1BK39-F1
#
_cell.length_a   1.000
_cell.length_b   1.000
_cell.length_c   1.000
_cell.angle_alpha   90.00
_cell.angle_beta   90.00
_cell.angle_gamma   90.00
#
_symmetry.space_group_name_H-M   'P 1'
#
loop_
_entity.id
_entity.type
_entity.pdbx_description
1 polymer ?
#
loop_
_entity_poly.entity_id
_entity_poly.type
_entity_poly.pdbx_seq_one_letter_code
_entity_poly.pdbx_strand_id
1 'polypeptide(L)'
;MLDDAFFGCARNADAIIPSLDQFEFYSGGGIDITFLGMGEMDQYGNVNVSHLNGNLIGPGGFLEIAQNARKVVFCGTFDAKGSKIDITPDGLHIAKSGQIPKLVTKV
;
A
#
# COMPACT_ATOMS: atom_id res chain seq x y z
N MET A 1 -2.89 -24.02 -3.67
CA MET A 1 -2.88 -22.55 -3.76
C MET A 1 -4.10 -22.08 -2.98
N LEU A 2 -3.95 -21.12 -2.06
CA LEU A 2 -5.08 -20.53 -1.36
C LEU A 2 -6.04 -19.97 -2.44
N ASP A 3 -7.28 -20.44 -2.45
CA ASP A 3 -8.33 -19.86 -3.28
C ASP A 3 -8.74 -18.49 -2.72
N ASP A 4 -9.59 -17.77 -3.44
CA ASP A 4 -10.03 -16.42 -3.04
C ASP A 4 -10.65 -16.41 -1.63
N ALA A 5 -11.15 -17.55 -1.13
CA ALA A 5 -11.75 -17.66 0.19
C ALA A 5 -10.75 -17.47 1.35
N PHE A 6 -9.45 -17.64 1.10
CA PHE A 6 -8.41 -17.46 2.12
C PHE A 6 -7.51 -16.25 1.89
N PHE A 7 -7.92 -15.30 1.02
CA PHE A 7 -7.18 -14.05 0.85
C PHE A 7 -7.06 -13.31 2.19
N GLY A 8 -5.82 -13.08 2.64
CA GLY A 8 -5.52 -12.42 3.91
C GLY A 8 -5.30 -13.35 5.12
N CYS A 9 -5.47 -14.67 4.98
CA CYS A 9 -5.17 -15.62 6.05
C CYS A 9 -3.68 -16.00 6.09
N ALA A 10 -3.10 -16.04 7.28
CA ALA A 10 -1.77 -16.59 7.50
C ALA A 10 -1.81 -18.13 7.50
N ARG A 11 -0.80 -18.76 6.88
CA ARG A 11 -0.56 -20.21 6.97
C ARG A 11 0.66 -20.46 7.83
N ASN A 12 0.57 -21.43 8.74
CA ASN A 12 1.63 -21.76 9.70
C ASN A 12 2.04 -20.55 10.55
N ALA A 13 1.04 -19.79 11.05
CA ALA A 13 1.31 -18.65 11.91
C ALA A 13 1.97 -19.11 13.22
N ASP A 14 3.03 -18.42 13.63
CA ASP A 14 3.68 -18.66 14.92
C ASP A 14 2.77 -18.29 16.10
N ALA A 15 1.88 -17.32 15.90
CA ALA A 15 0.86 -16.90 16.85
C ALA A 15 -0.39 -16.35 16.16
N ILE A 16 -1.53 -16.49 16.82
CA ILE A 16 -2.78 -15.80 16.49
C ILE A 16 -3.14 -14.98 17.72
N ILE A 17 -3.18 -13.66 17.57
CA ILE A 17 -3.51 -12.74 18.66
C ILE A 17 -4.80 -11.98 18.37
N PRO A 18 -5.50 -11.48 19.40
CA PRO A 18 -6.66 -10.62 19.22
C PRO A 18 -6.32 -9.38 18.38
N SER A 19 -7.25 -8.94 17.54
CA SER A 19 -7.02 -7.75 16.71
C SER A 19 -6.71 -6.50 17.55
N LEU A 20 -7.33 -6.37 18.73
CA LEU A 20 -7.07 -5.24 19.63
C LEU A 20 -5.59 -5.18 20.02
N ASP A 21 -5.03 -6.30 20.49
CA ASP A 21 -3.63 -6.41 20.89
C ASP A 21 -2.68 -6.14 19.71
N GLN A 22 -3.03 -6.60 18.50
CA GLN A 22 -2.28 -6.31 17.27
C GLN A 22 -2.29 -4.81 16.94
N PHE A 23 -3.43 -4.14 17.07
CA PHE A 23 -3.54 -2.69 16.84
C PHE A 23 -2.87 -1.86 17.94
N GLU A 24 -2.84 -2.35 19.18
CA GLU A 24 -2.03 -1.76 20.25
C GLU A 24 -0.53 -1.88 19.95
N PHE A 25 -0.07 -3.02 19.45
CA PHE A 25 1.31 -3.20 19.00
C PHE A 25 1.68 -2.23 17.86
N TYR A 26 0.79 -2.05 16.88
CA TYR A 26 0.98 -1.06 15.81
C TYR A 26 1.07 0.35 16.39
N SER A 27 0.09 0.75 17.19
CA SER A 27 0.02 2.07 17.83
C SER A 27 1.21 2.35 18.76
N GLY A 28 1.76 1.30 19.38
CA GLY A 28 2.92 1.37 20.26
C GLY A 28 4.27 1.47 19.54
N GLY A 29 4.29 1.53 18.21
CA GLY A 29 5.53 1.62 17.43
C GLY A 29 6.32 0.30 17.38
N GLY A 30 5.62 -0.83 17.53
CA GLY A 30 6.21 -2.17 17.46
C GLY A 30 6.68 -2.57 16.07
N ILE A 31 6.25 -1.87 15.02
CA ILE A 31 6.60 -2.18 13.63
C ILE A 31 7.95 -1.54 13.27
N ASP A 32 8.96 -2.37 13.01
CA ASP A 32 10.25 -1.90 12.51
C ASP A 32 10.20 -1.38 11.06
N ILE A 33 9.47 -2.09 10.20
CA ILE A 33 9.29 -1.74 8.79
C ILE A 33 7.94 -2.21 8.28
N THR A 34 7.30 -1.40 7.45
CA THR A 34 6.04 -1.75 6.77
C THR A 34 6.12 -1.44 5.28
N PHE A 35 5.36 -2.19 4.48
CA PHE A 35 5.24 -2.05 3.04
C PHE A 35 3.78 -1.81 2.70
N LEU A 36 3.46 -0.62 2.19
CA LEU A 36 2.09 -0.19 1.96
C LEU A 36 1.88 0.27 0.52
N GLY A 37 0.69 0.06 -0.02
CA GLY A 37 0.28 0.67 -1.27
C GLY A 37 0.00 2.16 -1.11
N MET A 38 0.04 2.91 -2.22
CA MET A 38 -0.41 4.31 -2.28
C MET A 38 -1.46 4.46 -3.37
N GLY A 39 -2.54 5.19 -3.10
CA GLY A 39 -3.50 5.59 -4.12
C GLY A 39 -2.97 6.79 -4.88
N GLU A 40 -2.69 7.87 -4.15
CA GLU A 40 -2.04 9.08 -4.65
C GLU A 40 -0.94 9.52 -3.69
N MET A 41 0.07 10.22 -4.20
CA MET A 41 1.16 10.84 -3.44
C MET A 41 1.39 12.26 -3.95
N ASP A 42 1.55 13.21 -3.05
CA ASP A 42 1.86 14.60 -3.41
C ASP A 42 3.33 15.00 -3.25
N GLN A 43 3.64 16.22 -3.68
CA GLN A 43 4.99 16.79 -3.61
C GLN A 43 5.56 16.96 -2.19
N TYR A 44 4.72 16.92 -1.16
CA TYR A 44 5.14 17.00 0.24
C TYR A 44 5.33 15.62 0.87
N GLY A 45 5.09 14.54 0.10
CA GLY A 45 5.14 13.18 0.58
C GLY A 45 3.87 12.73 1.31
N ASN A 46 2.78 13.50 1.23
CA ASN A 46 1.50 13.04 1.75
C ASN A 46 0.97 11.90 0.87
N VAL A 47 0.33 10.91 1.48
CA VAL A 47 -0.22 9.74 0.79
C VAL A 47 -1.72 9.63 1.06
N ASN A 48 -2.51 9.53 0.00
CA ASN A 48 -3.93 9.25 0.05
C ASN A 48 -4.21 7.80 -0.37
N VAL A 49 -5.02 7.12 0.43
CA VAL A 49 -5.50 5.74 0.17
C VAL A 49 -7.01 5.59 0.32
N SER A 50 -7.70 6.59 0.87
CA SER A 50 -9.06 6.43 1.39
C SER A 50 -10.14 7.02 0.50
N HIS A 51 -9.83 8.04 -0.31
CA HIS A 51 -10.78 8.65 -1.23
C HIS A 51 -10.17 8.72 -2.63
N LEU A 52 -10.56 7.81 -3.51
CA LEU A 52 -9.94 7.63 -4.82
C LEU A 52 -10.99 7.73 -5.93
N ASN A 53 -10.76 8.62 -6.90
CA ASN A 53 -11.65 8.81 -8.05
C ASN A 53 -13.12 9.04 -7.66
N GLY A 54 -13.35 9.85 -6.61
CA GLY A 54 -14.69 10.16 -6.10
C GLY A 54 -15.35 9.08 -5.24
N ASN A 55 -14.66 7.94 -5.00
CA ASN A 55 -15.16 6.86 -4.15
C ASN A 55 -14.46 6.86 -2.79
N LEU A 56 -15.25 6.75 -1.72
CA LEU A 56 -14.73 6.57 -0.37
C LEU A 56 -14.49 5.07 -0.11
N ILE A 57 -13.21 4.68 -0.13
CA ILE A 57 -12.75 3.31 0.13
C ILE A 57 -12.49 3.10 1.63
N GLY A 58 -12.03 4.16 2.31
CA GLY A 58 -11.63 4.12 3.72
C GLY A 58 -10.14 3.73 3.91
N PRO A 59 -9.53 4.10 5.05
CA PRO A 59 -8.10 3.89 5.28
C PRO A 59 -7.75 2.48 5.77
N GLY A 60 -8.72 1.69 6.26
CA GLY A 60 -8.42 0.45 6.99
C GLY A 60 -7.45 0.71 8.16
N GLY A 61 -6.53 -0.22 8.43
CA GLY A 61 -5.47 -0.03 9.43
C GLY A 61 -4.26 0.77 8.93
N PHE A 62 -4.36 1.44 7.77
CA PHE A 62 -3.23 2.15 7.16
C PHE A 62 -2.67 3.23 8.08
N LEU A 63 -3.54 3.97 8.77
CA LEU A 63 -3.13 5.11 9.57
C LEU A 63 -2.31 4.66 10.79
N GLU A 64 -2.80 3.64 11.50
CA GLU A 64 -2.17 3.06 12.68
C GLU A 64 -0.80 2.46 12.35
N ILE A 65 -0.69 1.81 11.18
CA ILE A 65 0.56 1.21 10.69
C ILE A 65 1.54 2.28 10.20
N ALA A 66 1.12 3.17 9.29
CA ALA A 66 2.00 4.12 8.63
C ALA A 66 2.54 5.19 9.57
N GLN A 67 1.76 5.62 10.57
CA GLN A 67 2.20 6.68 11.50
C GLN A 67 3.23 6.19 12.52
N ASN A 68 3.12 4.93 12.95
CA ASN A 68 3.90 4.43 14.09
C ASN A 68 5.04 3.48 13.69
N ALA A 69 5.05 2.97 12.45
CA ALA A 69 6.18 2.18 11.97
C ALA A 69 7.46 3.02 11.90
N ARG A 70 8.59 2.45 12.31
CA ARG A 70 9.90 3.13 12.26
C ARG A 70 10.35 3.43 10.84
N LYS A 71 9.93 2.62 9.87
CA LYS A 71 10.15 2.82 8.43
C LYS A 71 8.93 2.41 7.63
N VAL A 72 8.51 3.29 6.72
CA VAL A 72 7.43 3.02 5.76
C VAL A 72 8.00 2.97 4.35
N VAL A 73 7.68 1.90 3.62
CA VAL A 73 8.04 1.74 2.20
C VAL A 73 6.76 1.72 1.37
N PHE A 74 6.50 2.82 0.67
CA PHE A 74 5.38 2.87 -0.27
C PHE A 74 5.71 2.14 -1.57
N CYS A 75 4.88 1.16 -1.92
CA CYS A 75 5.07 0.27 -3.05
C CYS A 75 3.97 0.51 -4.09
N GLY A 76 4.37 0.78 -5.32
CA GLY A 76 3.43 0.86 -6.43
C GLY A 76 4.02 1.51 -7.68
N THR A 77 3.22 1.52 -8.73
CA THR A 77 3.48 2.27 -9.95
C THR A 77 3.20 3.76 -9.76
N PHE A 78 3.73 4.60 -10.65
CA PHE A 78 3.50 6.04 -10.67
C PHE A 78 2.17 6.44 -11.34
N ASP A 79 1.54 5.51 -12.05
CA ASP A 79 0.24 5.66 -12.68
C ASP A 79 -0.63 4.41 -12.43
N ALA A 80 -1.92 4.54 -12.72
CA ALA A 80 -2.90 3.47 -12.65
C ALA A 80 -3.69 3.37 -13.96
N LYS A 81 -4.50 2.31 -14.05
CA LYS A 81 -5.41 2.06 -15.18
C LYS A 81 -4.68 1.88 -16.51
N GLY A 82 -4.04 0.71 -16.64
CA GLY A 82 -3.60 0.17 -17.93
C GLY A 82 -2.18 0.51 -18.35
N SER A 83 -1.28 0.81 -17.41
CA SER A 83 0.15 0.83 -17.72
C SER A 83 0.65 -0.55 -18.12
N LYS A 84 1.60 -0.56 -19.06
CA LYS A 84 2.33 -1.74 -19.50
C LYS A 84 3.81 -1.43 -19.40
N ILE A 85 4.50 -2.25 -18.62
CA ILE A 85 5.92 -2.11 -18.33
C ILE A 85 6.56 -3.44 -18.72
N ASP A 86 7.50 -3.37 -19.65
CA ASP A 86 8.30 -4.50 -20.09
C ASP A 86 9.64 -4.45 -19.37
N ILE A 87 10.10 -5.61 -18.89
CA ILE A 87 11.42 -5.77 -18.30
C ILE A 87 12.26 -6.55 -19.30
N THR A 88 13.27 -5.90 -19.88
CA THR A 88 14.19 -6.46 -20.87
C THR A 88 15.60 -6.55 -20.27
N PRO A 89 16.55 -7.25 -20.93
CA PRO A 89 17.95 -7.27 -20.50
C PRO A 89 18.60 -5.88 -20.42
N ASP A 90 18.12 -4.92 -21.23
CA ASP A 90 18.63 -3.55 -21.28
C ASP A 90 17.95 -2.63 -20.24
N GLY A 91 16.93 -3.12 -19.54
CA GLY A 91 16.26 -2.43 -18.44
C GLY A 91 14.74 -2.40 -18.55
N LEU A 92 14.13 -1.42 -17.89
CA LEU A 92 12.69 -1.22 -17.84
C LEU A 92 12.22 -0.33 -19.00
N HIS A 93 11.23 -0.80 -19.75
CA HIS A 93 10.62 -0.05 -20.84
C HIS A 93 9.12 0.17 -20.58
N ILE A 94 8.66 1.42 -20.65
CA ILE A 94 7.24 1.76 -20.49
C ILE A 94 6.58 1.68 -21.88
N ALA A 95 6.03 0.52 -22.23
CA ALA A 95 5.33 0.31 -23.49
C ALA A 95 4.01 1.09 -23.57
N LYS A 96 3.37 1.35 -22.43
CA LYS A 96 2.17 2.19 -22.33
C LYS A 96 2.06 2.80 -20.94
N SER A 97 1.86 4.11 -20.86
CA SER A 97 1.53 4.80 -19.60
C SER A 97 0.09 4.54 -19.17
N GLY A 98 -0.13 4.56 -17.86
CA GLY A 98 -1.46 4.50 -17.26
C GLY A 98 -2.27 5.77 -17.54
N GLN A 99 -3.60 5.67 -17.45
CA GLN A 99 -4.51 6.81 -17.68
C GLN A 99 -4.66 7.73 -16.47
N ILE A 100 -4.37 7.23 -15.27
CA ILE A 100 -4.58 7.97 -14.03
C ILE A 100 -3.23 8.18 -13.36
N PRO A 101 -2.72 9.43 -13.25
CA PRO A 101 -1.50 9.69 -12.51
C PRO A 101 -1.73 9.48 -11.02
N LYS A 102 -0.75 8.89 -10.33
CA LYS A 102 -0.77 8.74 -8.87
C LYS A 102 0.14 9.76 -8.17
N LEU A 103 1.09 10.33 -8.89
CA LEU A 103 1.87 11.48 -8.43
C LEU A 103 1.11 12.76 -8.79
N VAL A 104 0.63 13.49 -7.79
CA VAL A 104 -0.25 14.65 -7.94
C VAL A 104 0.35 15.87 -7.25
N THR A 105 -0.15 17.07 -7.56
CA THR A 105 0.33 18.31 -6.91
C THR A 105 -0.05 18.37 -5.44
N LYS A 106 -1.23 17.85 -5.09
CA LYS A 106 -1.81 17.84 -3.74
C LYS A 106 -2.87 16.74 -3.66
N VAL A 107 -2.86 16.01 -2.55
CA VAL A 107 -3.94 15.08 -2.17
C VAL A 107 -5.04 15.76 -1.36
#